data_AF-A0A067YRU4-F1
#
_entry.id   AF-A0A067YRU4-F1
#
_cell.length_a   1.000
_cell.length_b   1.000
_cell.length_c   1.000
_cell.angle_alpha   90.00
_cell.angle_beta   90.00
_cell.angle_gamma   90.00
#
_symmetry.space_group_name_H-M   'P 1'
#
loop_
_entity.id
_entity.type
_entity.pdbx_description
1 polymer ?
#
loop_
_entity_poly.entity_id
_entity_poly.type
_entity_poly.pdbx_seq_one_letter_code
_entity_poly.pdbx_strand_id
1 'polypeptide(L)'
;KGHLTTKLAKISKQVTSIELDSHLFNLSSEKLKLNTRVTLIHQDILQFQFPNKQRYKIVGNIPYHLSTQIIKKVVFESRASDIYLIVEEGFYK
;
A
#
# COMPACT_ATOMS: atom_id res chain seq x y z
N LYS A 1 -4.53 1.00 -11.41
CA LYS A 1 -3.80 0.38 -12.55
C LYS A 1 -2.68 -0.62 -12.13
N GLY A 2 -2.33 -0.73 -10.84
CA GLY A 2 -1.47 -1.81 -10.32
C GLY A 2 -0.02 -1.90 -10.84
N HIS A 3 0.56 -0.82 -11.40
CA HIS A 3 1.90 -0.86 -12.00
C HIS A 3 3.00 -1.14 -10.97
N LEU A 4 2.97 -0.41 -9.86
CA LEU A 4 3.90 -0.62 -8.75
C LEU A 4 3.72 -2.01 -8.14
N THR A 5 2.48 -2.40 -7.86
CA THR A 5 2.11 -3.73 -7.32
C THR A 5 2.66 -4.87 -8.18
N THR A 6 2.55 -4.77 -9.50
CA THR A 6 3.08 -5.78 -10.44
C THR A 6 4.60 -5.92 -10.32
N LYS A 7 5.32 -4.79 -10.19
CA LYS A 7 6.79 -4.80 -10.04
C LYS A 7 7.21 -5.37 -8.68
N LEU A 8 6.53 -4.96 -7.60
CA LEU A 8 6.80 -5.48 -6.25
C LEU A 8 6.57 -6.99 -6.15
N ALA A 9 5.54 -7.52 -6.81
CA ALA A 9 5.21 -8.94 -6.80
C ALA A 9 6.25 -9.84 -7.48
N LYS A 10 7.19 -9.27 -8.23
CA LYS A 10 8.33 -9.99 -8.84
C LYS A 10 9.50 -10.15 -7.88
N ILE A 11 9.64 -9.26 -6.90
CA ILE A 11 10.80 -9.21 -5.98
C ILE A 11 10.44 -9.54 -4.52
N SER A 12 9.14 -9.61 -4.21
CA SER A 12 8.62 -9.86 -2.86
C SER A 12 8.03 -11.26 -2.75
N LYS A 13 8.08 -11.86 -1.56
CA LYS A 13 7.42 -13.15 -1.27
C LYS A 13 5.91 -13.08 -1.50
N GLN A 14 5.29 -12.00 -1.02
CA GLN A 14 3.87 -11.70 -1.18
C GLN A 14 3.69 -10.17 -1.17
N VAL A 15 2.66 -9.67 -1.83
CA VAL A 15 2.28 -8.26 -1.84
C VAL A 15 0.80 -8.13 -1.47
N THR A 16 0.52 -7.34 -0.45
CA THR A 16 -0.85 -6.91 -0.12
C THR A 16 -1.04 -5.47 -0.59
N SER A 17 -1.94 -5.24 -1.53
CA SER A 17 -2.28 -3.90 -2.01
C SER A 17 -3.59 -3.47 -1.36
N ILE A 18 -3.58 -2.32 -0.68
CA ILE A 18 -4.77 -1.70 -0.10
C ILE A 18 -5.16 -0.54 -1.01
N GLU A 19 -6.39 -0.54 -1.48
CA GLU A 19 -6.92 0.45 -2.41
C GLU A 19 -8.30 0.90 -1.93
N LEU A 20 -8.56 2.21 -1.93
CA LEU A 20 -9.85 2.77 -1.52
C LEU A 20 -10.76 3.01 -2.72
N ASP A 21 -10.19 3.37 -3.87
CA ASP A 21 -10.95 3.63 -5.09
C ASP A 21 -11.41 2.31 -5.72
N SER A 22 -12.73 2.11 -5.79
CA SER A 22 -13.32 0.87 -6.30
C SER A 22 -13.02 0.63 -7.77
N HIS A 23 -12.91 1.68 -8.58
CA HIS A 23 -12.58 1.57 -10.00
C HIS A 23 -11.11 1.14 -10.18
N LEU A 24 -10.18 1.73 -9.44
CA LEU A 24 -8.77 1.32 -9.44
C LEU A 24 -8.57 -0.09 -8.88
N PHE A 25 -9.32 -0.46 -7.85
CA PHE A 25 -9.35 -1.81 -7.28
C PHE A 25 -9.77 -2.82 -8.35
N ASN A 26 -10.91 -2.60 -9.01
CA ASN A 26 -11.44 -3.49 -10.05
C ASN A 26 -10.46 -3.64 -11.23
N LEU A 27 -9.91 -2.51 -11.71
CA LEU A 27 -8.88 -2.54 -12.77
C LEU A 27 -7.64 -3.34 -12.36
N SER A 28 -7.22 -3.21 -11.10
CA SER A 28 -6.04 -3.93 -10.60
C SER A 28 -6.35 -5.40 -10.34
N SER A 29 -7.58 -5.72 -9.94
CA SER A 29 -8.08 -7.09 -9.74
C SER A 29 -8.07 -7.87 -11.05
N GLU A 30 -8.64 -7.33 -12.12
CA GLU A 30 -8.61 -7.98 -13.44
C GLU A 30 -7.18 -8.18 -13.93
N LYS A 31 -6.32 -7.16 -13.79
CA LYS A 31 -4.92 -7.24 -14.22
C LYS A 31 -4.08 -8.24 -13.43
N LEU A 32 -4.37 -8.43 -12.14
CA LEU A 32 -3.55 -9.24 -11.22
C LEU A 32 -4.23 -10.56 -10.82
N LYS A 33 -5.37 -10.89 -11.43
CA LYS A 33 -6.21 -12.06 -11.11
C LYS A 33 -5.45 -13.39 -11.07
N LEU A 34 -4.48 -13.57 -11.96
CA LEU A 34 -3.67 -14.80 -12.06
C LEU A 34 -2.41 -14.77 -11.17
N ASN A 35 -2.14 -13.68 -10.47
CA ASN A 35 -0.95 -13.53 -9.65
C ASN A 35 -1.22 -13.94 -8.20
N THR A 36 -0.91 -15.20 -7.87
CA THR A 36 -1.11 -15.78 -6.52
C THR A 36 -0.25 -15.14 -5.43
N ARG A 37 0.76 -14.35 -5.79
CA ARG A 37 1.59 -13.59 -4.84
C ARG A 37 0.97 -12.24 -4.46
N VAL A 38 -0.14 -11.85 -5.08
CA VAL A 38 -0.80 -10.58 -4.80
C VAL A 38 -2.14 -10.81 -4.13
N THR A 39 -2.35 -10.12 -3.00
CA THR A 39 -3.65 -9.98 -2.36
C THR A 39 -4.10 -8.54 -2.51
N LEU A 40 -5.30 -8.31 -3.04
CA LEU A 40 -5.89 -6.97 -3.11
C LEU A 40 -6.96 -6.84 -2.03
N ILE A 41 -6.96 -5.70 -1.32
CA ILE A 41 -7.92 -5.36 -0.29
C ILE A 41 -8.56 -4.03 -0.66
N HIS A 42 -9.88 -4.01 -0.83
CA HIS A 42 -10.64 -2.77 -1.07
C HIS A 42 -11.01 -2.17 0.29
N GLN A 43 -10.17 -1.26 0.80
CA GLN A 43 -10.32 -0.68 2.14
C GLN A 43 -9.61 0.67 2.25
N ASP A 44 -10.09 1.51 3.16
CA ASP A 44 -9.37 2.70 3.62
C ASP A 44 -8.14 2.30 4.46
N ILE A 45 -6.95 2.77 4.07
CA ILE A 45 -5.70 2.55 4.79
C ILE A 45 -5.74 3.11 6.22
N LEU A 46 -6.51 4.17 6.48
CA LEU A 46 -6.65 4.74 7.83
C LEU A 46 -7.42 3.80 8.76
N GLN A 47 -8.26 2.92 8.21
CA GLN A 47 -9.01 1.89 8.94
C GLN A 47 -8.34 0.52 8.90
N PHE A 48 -7.27 0.35 8.11
CA PHE A 48 -6.57 -0.92 7.99
C PHE A 48 -5.85 -1.29 9.29
N GLN A 49 -5.92 -2.56 9.66
CA GLN A 49 -5.19 -3.12 10.80
C GLN A 49 -3.93 -3.83 10.30
N PHE A 50 -2.77 -3.35 10.71
CA PHE A 50 -1.50 -3.92 10.27
C PHE A 50 -1.20 -5.27 10.94
N PRO A 51 -0.51 -6.20 10.26
CA PRO A 51 -0.08 -7.46 10.87
C PRO A 51 0.89 -7.23 12.02
N ASN A 52 0.65 -7.86 13.17
CA ASN A 52 1.51 -7.68 14.36
C ASN A 52 2.59 -8.76 14.54
N LYS A 53 2.48 -9.89 13.83
CA LYS A 53 3.33 -11.08 14.03
C LYS A 53 4.26 -11.40 12.87
N GLN A 54 4.30 -10.53 11.85
CA GLN A 54 5.07 -10.75 10.64
C GLN A 54 5.96 -9.54 10.36
N ARG A 55 7.17 -9.78 9.84
CA ARG A 55 8.03 -8.71 9.31
C ARG A 55 7.58 -8.35 7.89
N TYR A 56 7.33 -7.08 7.65
CA TYR A 56 6.94 -6.55 6.35
C TYR A 56 7.50 -5.13 6.15
N LYS A 57 7.41 -4.65 4.91
CA LYS A 57 7.75 -3.29 4.51
C LYS A 57 6.50 -2.62 3.96
N ILE A 58 6.40 -1.31 4.11
CA ILE A 58 5.33 -0.50 3.52
C ILE A 58 5.91 0.28 2.34
N VAL A 59 5.22 0.26 1.21
CA VAL A 59 5.56 1.05 0.02
C VAL A 59 4.27 1.67 -0.51
N GLY A 60 4.26 2.98 -0.72
CA GLY A 60 3.05 3.67 -1.19
C GLY A 60 3.33 4.99 -1.89
N ASN A 61 2.47 5.33 -2.85
CA ASN A 61 2.34 6.68 -3.36
C ASN A 61 1.08 7.28 -2.75
N ILE A 62 1.22 8.28 -1.89
CA ILE A 62 0.12 8.76 -1.06
C ILE A 62 -0.36 10.13 -1.53
N PRO A 63 -1.67 10.42 -1.47
CA PRO A 63 -2.18 11.72 -1.87
C PRO A 63 -1.78 12.80 -0.86
N TYR A 64 -1.46 14.01 -1.35
CA TYR A 64 -0.98 15.12 -0.53
C TYR A 64 -1.91 15.45 0.64
N HIS A 65 -3.22 15.59 0.38
CA HIS A 65 -4.20 15.98 1.40
C HIS A 65 -4.37 14.98 2.56
N LEU A 66 -3.95 13.72 2.40
CA LEU A 66 -3.96 12.71 3.47
C LEU A 66 -2.56 12.34 3.98
N SER A 67 -1.49 12.97 3.47
CA SER A 67 -0.12 12.53 3.72
C SER A 67 0.22 12.46 5.21
N THR A 68 -0.11 13.50 5.98
CA THR A 68 0.09 13.52 7.45
C THR A 68 -0.64 12.38 8.15
N GLN A 69 -1.91 12.12 7.78
CA GLN A 69 -2.72 11.10 8.43
C GLN A 69 -2.20 9.70 8.13
N ILE A 70 -1.85 9.44 6.87
CA ILE A 70 -1.30 8.16 6.43
C ILE A 70 0.07 7.92 7.07
N ILE A 71 0.94 8.94 7.11
CA ILE A 71 2.25 8.83 7.77
C ILE A 71 2.09 8.51 9.24
N LYS A 72 1.24 9.24 9.98
CA LYS A 72 0.96 8.93 11.39
C LYS A 72 0.45 7.49 11.55
N LYS A 73 -0.51 7.08 10.72
CA LYS A 73 -1.07 5.72 10.72
C LYS A 73 0.03 4.66 10.54
N VAL A 74 0.87 4.78 9.51
CA VAL A 74 1.89 3.74 9.22
C VAL A 74 3.07 3.78 10.20
N VAL A 75 3.42 4.94 10.75
CA VAL A 75 4.53 5.08 11.71
C VAL A 75 4.13 4.61 13.09
N PHE A 76 2.93 4.99 13.58
CA PHE A 76 2.54 4.72 14.96
C PHE A 76 1.75 3.42 15.14
N GLU A 77 1.01 2.97 14.12
CA GLU A 77 0.13 1.79 14.24
C GLU A 77 0.66 0.56 13.50
N SER A 78 1.79 0.67 12.81
CA SER A 78 2.41 -0.45 12.10
C SER A 78 3.73 -0.89 12.76
N ARG A 79 4.13 -2.15 12.52
CA ARG A 79 5.42 -2.71 12.90
C ARG A 79 6.33 -2.96 11.67
N ALA A 80 6.14 -2.19 10.61
CA ALA A 80 6.93 -2.31 9.39
C ALA A 80 8.42 -2.07 9.69
N SER A 81 9.31 -2.86 9.08
CA SER A 81 10.75 -2.63 9.26
C SER A 81 11.26 -1.43 8.48
N ASP A 82 10.63 -1.15 7.34
CA ASP A 82 10.97 -0.03 6.46
C ASP A 82 9.68 0.51 5.84
N ILE A 83 9.64 1.83 5.67
CA ILE A 83 8.50 2.54 5.10
C ILE A 83 9.03 3.46 3.99
N TYR A 84 8.57 3.23 2.75
CA TYR A 84 8.92 4.02 1.57
C TYR A 84 7.67 4.71 1.04
N LEU A 85 7.61 6.03 1.16
CA LEU A 85 6.46 6.82 0.71
C LEU A 85 6.91 7.82 -0.33
N ILE A 86 6.16 7.90 -1.43
CA ILE A 86 6.27 9.00 -2.40
C ILE A 86 5.25 10.05 -1.95
N VAL A 87 5.75 11.26 -1.70
CA VAL A 87 4.97 12.44 -1.28
C VAL A 87 5.29 13.61 -2.20
N GLU A 88 4.40 14.59 -2.29
CA GLU A 88 4.67 15.83 -3.04
C GLU A 88 5.78 16.64 -2.37
N GLU A 89 6.58 17.34 -3.17
CA GLU A 89 7.77 18.08 -2.70
C GLU A 89 7.44 19.10 -1.58
N GLY A 90 6.28 19.75 -1.67
CA GLY A 90 5.84 20.74 -0.67
C GLY A 90 5.55 20.14 0.71
N PHE A 91 5.41 18.83 0.83
CA PHE A 91 5.19 18.13 2.10
C PHE A 91 6.50 17.80 2.85
N TYR A 92 7.61 17.65 2.13
CA TYR A 92 8.88 17.20 2.69
C TYR A 92 9.68 18.34 3.35
N LYS A 93 9.43 19.59 2.96
CA LYS A 93 10.10 20.78 3.49
C LYS A 93 9.53 21.18 4.85
#